data_AF-A0A5K1B139-F1
#
_entry.id   AF-A0A5K1B139-F1
#
_cell.length_a   1.000
_cell.length_b   1.000
_cell.length_c   1.000
_cell.angle_alpha   90.00
_cell.angle_beta   90.00
_cell.angle_gamma   90.00
#
_symmetry.space_group_name_H-M   'P 1'
#
loop_
_entity.id
_entity.type
_entity.pdbx_description
1 polymer ?
#
loop_
_entity_poly.entity_id
_entity_poly.type
_entity_poly.pdbx_seq_one_letter_code
_entity_poly.pdbx_strand_id
1 'polypeptide(L)' 'PPRAKHCHDCDKCVLQFDHHCVWLGTCIGQGNHCRF' A
#
# COMPACT_ATOMS: atom_id res chain seq x y z
N PRO A 1 -5.62 12.26 2.96
CA PRO A 1 -4.22 12.76 2.92
C PRO A 1 -3.67 12.75 1.49
N PRO A 2 -2.81 13.71 1.09
CA PRO A 2 -2.20 13.70 -0.22
C PRO A 2 -1.41 12.40 -0.45
N ARG A 3 -1.69 11.74 -1.59
CA ARG A 3 -1.14 10.43 -2.00
C ARG A 3 -1.52 9.21 -1.14
N ALA A 4 -2.45 9.31 -0.19
CA ALA A 4 -3.00 8.12 0.45
C ALA A 4 -4.09 7.49 -0.42
N LYS A 5 -4.11 6.15 -0.53
CA LYS A 5 -5.26 5.42 -1.10
C LYS A 5 -5.73 4.34 -0.15
N HIS A 6 -7.03 4.09 -0.17
CA HIS A 6 -7.61 2.95 0.53
C HIS A 6 -7.46 1.70 -0.35
N CYS A 7 -6.91 0.63 0.21
CA CYS A 7 -6.86 -0.68 -0.44
C CYS A 7 -8.00 -1.53 0.12
N HIS A 8 -8.91 -1.97 -0.75
CA HIS A 8 -10.05 -2.81 -0.38
C HIS A 8 -9.61 -4.23 0.02
N ASP A 9 -8.56 -4.77 -0.60
CA ASP A 9 -8.04 -6.12 -0.28
C ASP A 9 -7.44 -6.19 1.12
N CYS A 10 -6.84 -5.11 1.60
CA CYS A 10 -6.27 -5.00 2.94
C CYS A 10 -7.15 -4.25 3.94
N ASP A 11 -8.33 -3.78 3.50
CA ASP A 11 -9.27 -2.94 4.24
C ASP A 11 -8.60 -1.81 5.05
N LYS A 12 -7.61 -1.15 4.45
CA LYS A 12 -6.82 -0.12 5.15
C LYS A 12 -6.35 0.99 4.21
N CYS A 13 -6.17 2.17 4.78
CA CYS A 13 -5.58 3.32 4.10
C CYS A 13 -4.05 3.24 4.12
N VAL A 14 -3.43 3.36 2.96
CA VAL A 14 -1.98 3.29 2.79
C VAL A 14 -1.48 4.63 2.27
N LEU A 15 -0.53 5.23 2.98
CA LEU A 15 0.13 6.46 2.58
C LEU A 15 1.09 6.20 1.42
N GLN A 16 1.10 7.09 0.43
CA GLN A 16 1.86 6.93 -0.82
C GLN A 16 1.66 5.54 -1.44
N PHE A 17 0.40 5.11 -1.52
CA PHE A 17 0.06 3.80 -2.08
C PHE A 17 0.61 3.68 -3.51
N ASP A 18 1.34 2.59 -3.76
CA ASP A 18 1.83 2.20 -5.06
C ASP A 18 0.90 1.13 -5.66
N HIS A 19 0.90 -0.08 -5.08
CA HIS A 19 0.00 -1.17 -5.47
C HIS A 19 -0.27 -2.15 -4.32
N HIS A 20 -1.31 -2.98 -4.47
CA HIS A 20 -1.50 -4.17 -3.64
C HIS A 20 -0.80 -5.34 -4.31
N CYS A 21 0.24 -5.88 -3.64
CA CYS A 21 0.97 -7.02 -4.17
C CYS A 21 0.30 -8.31 -3.69
N VAL A 22 -0.41 -8.99 -4.59
CA VAL A 22 -1.07 -10.28 -4.30
C VAL A 22 -0.09 -11.38 -3.91
N TRP A 23 1.16 -11.31 -4.40
CA TRP A 23 2.20 -12.29 -4.09
C TRP A 23 2.73 -12.18 -2.66
N LEU A 24 2.80 -10.96 -2.14
CA LEU A 24 3.25 -10.67 -0.77
C LEU A 24 2.06 -10.57 0.21
N GLY A 25 0.82 -10.56 -0.30
CA GLY A 25 -0.39 -10.38 0.52
C GLY A 25 -0.42 -9.03 1.24
N THR A 26 0.23 -7.99 0.70
CA THR A 26 0.35 -6.70 1.38
C THR A 26 0.43 -5.53 0.39
N CYS A 27 0.05 -4.35 0.87
CA CYS A 27 0.19 -3.13 0.09
C CYS A 27 1.61 -2.59 0.14
N ILE A 28 2.11 -2.18 -1.02
CA ILE A 28 3.32 -1.41 -1.16
C ILE A 28 2.96 0.07 -1.15
N GLY A 29 3.63 0.82 -0.29
CA GLY A 29 3.46 2.25 -0.11
C GLY A 29 4.54 2.77 0.82
N GLN A 30 4.38 3.96 1.39
CA GLN A 30 5.46 4.67 2.10
C GLN A 30 6.24 3.82 3.12
N GLY A 31 5.57 2.94 3.88
CA GLY A 31 6.22 2.12 4.90
C GLY A 31 7.12 0.99 4.35
N ASN A 32 6.88 0.55 3.11
CA ASN A 32 7.56 -0.60 2.50
C ASN A 32 8.21 -0.29 1.14
N HIS A 33 7.94 0.88 0.54
CA HIS A 33 8.41 1.24 -0.80
C HIS A 33 9.94 1.37 -0.91
N CYS A 34 10.66 1.57 0.19
CA CYS A 34 12.13 1.60 0.20
C CYS A 34 12.77 0.27 0.63
N ARG A 35 11.95 -0.75 0.93
CA ARG A 35 12.39 -2.06 1.43
C ARG A 35 12.25 -3.17 0.37
N PHE A 36 11.63 -2.85 -0.76
CA PHE A 36 11.44 -3.72 -1.91
C PHE A 36 11.95 -3.03 -3.16
#